data_AF-A0A7Y2YP99-F1
#
_entry.id   AF-A0A7Y2YP99-F1
#
_cell.length_a   1.000
_cell.length_b   1.000
_cell.length_c   1.000
_cell.angle_alpha   90.00
_cell.angle_beta   90.00
_cell.angle_gamma   90.00
#
_symmetry.space_group_name_H-M   'P 1'
#
loop_
_entity.id
_entity.type
_entity.pdbx_description
1 polymer ?
#
loop_
_entity_poly.entity_id
_entity_poly.type
_entity_poly.pdbx_seq_one_letter_code
_entity_poly.pdbx_strand_id
1 'polypeptide(L)'
;MLKRSTVLLLLVLCNPIYAQLGGSSTYQFLNLVNSPRQAALGGKTITNFDYDVTQGLYNPATINSDMHNQLAVNFSNYLGDVSYGTAAYAHTWDRRLQTFHFGVTYINYGSFDGYDINGNPTVTFSGNEAALSAGYNYNIPFTDFYVGAN
;
A
#
# COMPACT_ATOMS: atom_id res chain seq x y z
N MET A 1 54.38 -12.44 10.77
CA MET A 1 52.96 -12.35 11.18
C MET A 1 52.09 -11.56 10.20
N LEU A 2 52.61 -10.56 9.47
CA LEU A 2 51.84 -9.73 8.52
C LEU A 2 51.03 -10.51 7.47
N LYS A 3 51.59 -11.56 6.84
CA LYS A 3 50.92 -12.29 5.75
C LYS A 3 49.57 -12.93 6.13
N ARG A 4 49.42 -13.42 7.36
CA ARG A 4 48.15 -14.01 7.82
C ARG A 4 47.09 -12.94 8.08
N SER A 5 47.50 -11.80 8.66
CA SER A 5 46.62 -10.65 8.90
C SER A 5 46.13 -10.03 7.58
N THR A 6 46.97 -9.95 6.56
CA THR A 6 46.60 -9.43 5.24
C THR A 6 45.60 -10.34 4.51
N VAL A 7 45.77 -11.68 4.62
CA VAL A 7 44.82 -12.65 4.04
C VAL A 7 43.46 -12.57 4.73
N LEU A 8 43.44 -12.43 6.06
CA LEU A 8 42.20 -12.28 6.82
C LEU A 8 41.46 -10.98 6.41
N LEU A 9 42.19 -9.88 6.22
CA LEU A 9 41.63 -8.61 5.76
C LEU A 9 41.03 -8.71 4.36
N LEU A 10 41.71 -9.39 3.43
CA LEU A 10 41.21 -9.61 2.07
C LEU A 10 39.94 -10.48 2.04
N LEU A 11 39.85 -11.47 2.93
CA LEU A 11 38.64 -12.30 3.08
C LEU A 11 37.44 -11.49 3.59
N VAL A 12 37.65 -10.54 4.51
CA VAL A 12 36.59 -9.65 5.02
C VAL A 12 36.14 -8.62 3.96
N LEU A 13 37.03 -8.23 3.05
CA LEU A 13 36.70 -7.29 1.96
C LEU A 13 35.98 -7.95 0.78
N CYS A 14 35.91 -9.28 0.72
CA CYS A 14 35.29 -10.03 -0.38
C CYS A 14 33.80 -10.33 -0.17
N ASN A 15 33.08 -9.49 0.57
CA ASN A 15 31.63 -9.64 0.70
C ASN A 15 30.95 -9.31 -0.64
N PRO A 16 29.95 -10.10 -1.08
CA PRO A 16 29.20 -9.80 -2.28
C PRO A 16 28.47 -8.45 -2.12
N ILE A 17 28.83 -7.47 -2.95
CA ILE A 17 28.13 -6.20 -3.02
C ILE A 17 26.93 -6.42 -3.94
N TYR A 18 25.73 -6.46 -3.36
CA TYR A 18 24.49 -6.41 -4.14
C TYR A 18 24.29 -4.98 -4.63
N ALA A 19 24.12 -4.79 -5.94
CA ALA A 19 23.67 -3.51 -6.47
C ALA A 19 22.28 -3.18 -5.90
N GLN A 20 22.02 -1.91 -5.60
CA GLN A 20 20.68 -1.47 -5.23
C GLN A 20 19.77 -1.62 -6.46
N LEU A 21 18.85 -2.60 -6.40
CA LEU A 21 17.72 -2.70 -7.32
C LEU A 21 16.70 -1.61 -6.93
N GLY A 22 17.00 -0.36 -7.26
CA GLY A 22 16.08 0.75 -7.09
C GLY A 22 14.92 0.61 -8.07
N GLY A 23 13.74 0.20 -7.58
CA GLY A 23 12.50 0.24 -8.37
C GLY A 23 12.17 -1.00 -9.20
N SER A 24 12.69 -2.18 -8.84
CA SER A 24 12.29 -3.45 -9.52
C SER A 24 10.97 -4.03 -9.02
N SER A 25 10.15 -3.25 -8.32
CA SER A 25 8.90 -3.69 -7.73
C SER A 25 7.71 -3.04 -8.43
N THR A 26 6.83 -3.87 -8.97
CA THR A 26 5.57 -3.43 -9.58
C THR A 26 4.57 -3.00 -8.51
N TYR A 27 3.60 -2.18 -8.89
CA TYR A 27 2.46 -1.77 -8.04
C TYR A 27 2.84 -1.09 -6.72
N GLN A 28 3.89 -0.27 -6.71
CA GLN A 28 4.30 0.49 -5.51
C GLN A 28 3.25 1.47 -5.01
N PHE A 29 2.27 1.85 -5.83
CA PHE A 29 1.16 2.70 -5.42
C PHE A 29 0.33 2.10 -4.29
N LEU A 30 0.34 0.77 -4.11
CA LEU A 30 -0.33 0.08 -2.99
C LEU A 30 0.30 0.40 -1.63
N ASN A 31 1.55 0.89 -1.62
CA ASN A 31 2.24 1.30 -0.39
C ASN A 31 1.96 2.77 -0.02
N LEU A 32 1.23 3.52 -0.85
CA LEU A 32 0.85 4.90 -0.55
C LEU A 32 -0.26 4.93 0.50
N VAL A 33 -0.28 5.98 1.30
CA VAL A 33 -1.21 6.09 2.43
C VAL A 33 -2.64 6.31 1.95
N ASN A 34 -3.54 5.39 2.27
CA ASN A 34 -4.90 5.34 1.73
C ASN A 34 -5.87 6.36 2.36
N SER A 35 -5.56 6.96 3.51
CA SER A 35 -6.43 7.95 4.16
C SER A 35 -5.65 9.13 4.80
N PRO A 36 -6.23 10.35 4.83
CA PRO A 36 -5.63 11.48 5.52
C PRO A 36 -5.44 11.25 7.02
N ARG A 37 -6.36 10.51 7.65
CA ARG A 37 -6.26 10.14 9.07
C ARG A 37 -5.04 9.26 9.33
N GLN A 38 -4.81 8.23 8.53
CA GLN A 38 -3.60 7.41 8.64
C GLN A 38 -2.35 8.23 8.35
N ALA A 39 -2.39 9.14 7.37
CA ALA A 39 -1.27 10.01 7.04
C ALA A 39 -0.89 10.90 8.23
N ALA A 40 -1.87 11.50 8.90
CA ALA A 40 -1.67 12.32 10.09
C ALA A 40 -1.11 11.52 11.29
N LEU A 41 -1.43 10.22 11.38
CA LEU A 41 -0.95 9.31 12.43
C LEU A 41 0.40 8.64 12.10
N GLY A 42 1.14 9.14 11.10
CA GLY A 42 2.46 8.63 10.74
C GLY A 42 2.47 7.52 9.68
N GLY A 43 1.36 7.31 8.96
CA GLY A 43 1.27 6.49 7.75
C GLY A 43 1.21 4.98 7.96
N LYS A 44 1.40 4.48 9.19
CA LYS A 44 1.35 3.04 9.52
C LYS A 44 0.58 2.76 10.81
N THR A 45 -0.72 3.01 10.79
CA THR A 45 -1.62 2.67 11.91
C THR A 45 -2.32 1.34 11.64
N ILE A 46 -1.88 0.28 12.34
CA ILE A 46 -2.45 -1.08 12.23
C ILE A 46 -3.45 -1.44 13.33
N THR A 47 -3.53 -0.62 14.39
CA THR A 47 -4.27 -0.94 15.63
C THR A 47 -5.60 -0.19 15.74
N ASN A 48 -5.94 0.68 14.78
CA ASN A 48 -7.21 1.39 14.84
C ASN A 48 -8.35 0.42 14.53
N PHE A 49 -9.20 0.19 15.54
CA PHE A 49 -10.38 -0.64 15.46
C PHE A 49 -11.60 0.22 15.77
N ASP A 50 -12.14 0.88 14.74
CA ASP A 50 -13.29 1.78 14.84
C ASP A 50 -14.18 1.67 13.58
N TYR A 51 -15.07 2.65 13.39
CA TYR A 51 -16.02 2.73 12.28
C TYR A 51 -15.37 3.14 10.93
N ASP A 52 -14.07 3.46 10.90
CA ASP A 52 -13.39 3.94 9.70
C ASP A 52 -13.07 2.80 8.72
N VAL A 53 -13.85 2.72 7.65
CA VAL A 53 -13.68 1.71 6.59
C VAL A 53 -12.34 1.78 5.88
N THR A 54 -11.60 2.89 5.95
CA THR A 54 -10.28 2.95 5.33
C THR A 54 -9.25 2.06 6.03
N GLN A 55 -9.49 1.69 7.30
CA GLN A 55 -8.59 0.77 8.02
C GLN A 55 -8.59 -0.62 7.40
N GLY A 56 -9.74 -1.09 6.89
CA GLY A 56 -9.86 -2.39 6.25
C GLY A 56 -9.00 -2.54 4.98
N LEU A 57 -8.68 -1.43 4.28
CA LEU A 57 -7.74 -1.44 3.15
C LEU A 57 -6.31 -1.76 3.60
N TYR A 58 -5.92 -1.30 4.78
CA TYR A 58 -4.55 -1.41 5.29
C TYR A 58 -4.35 -2.68 6.13
N ASN A 59 -5.35 -3.03 6.96
CA ASN A 59 -5.36 -4.22 7.80
C ASN A 59 -6.75 -4.89 7.75
N PRO A 60 -6.93 -5.98 6.98
CA PRO A 60 -8.24 -6.65 6.91
C PRO A 60 -8.68 -7.23 8.26
N ALA A 61 -7.77 -7.46 9.21
CA ALA A 61 -8.13 -7.97 10.54
C ALA A 61 -8.87 -6.92 11.41
N THR A 62 -8.92 -5.65 11.00
CA THR A 62 -9.68 -4.60 11.72
C THR A 62 -11.10 -4.42 11.19
N ILE A 63 -11.48 -5.11 10.10
CA ILE A 63 -12.84 -5.04 9.54
C ILE A 63 -13.84 -5.51 10.61
N ASN A 64 -14.86 -4.71 10.91
CA ASN A 64 -15.77 -4.97 12.02
C ASN A 64 -17.21 -4.53 11.73
N SER A 65 -18.14 -4.78 12.65
CA SER A 65 -19.56 -4.43 12.47
C SER A 65 -19.84 -2.93 12.50
N ASP A 66 -19.00 -2.13 13.13
CA ASP A 66 -19.21 -0.68 13.26
C ASP A 66 -18.95 0.04 11.93
N MET A 67 -18.27 -0.63 11.01
CA MET A 67 -18.07 -0.21 9.62
C MET A 67 -19.31 -0.40 8.73
N HIS A 68 -20.41 -0.98 9.25
CA HIS A 68 -21.60 -1.27 8.45
C HIS A 68 -22.17 -0.02 7.75
N ASN A 69 -22.36 -0.10 6.44
CA ASN A 69 -22.86 0.98 5.57
C ASN A 69 -22.04 2.27 5.62
N GLN A 70 -20.76 2.18 6.00
CA GLN A 70 -19.85 3.29 5.95
C GLN A 70 -19.17 3.34 4.58
N LEU A 71 -19.10 4.54 3.99
CA LEU A 71 -18.39 4.82 2.75
C LEU A 71 -17.34 5.89 3.06
N ALA A 72 -16.09 5.63 2.68
CA ALA A 72 -15.02 6.61 2.72
C ALA A 72 -14.46 6.82 1.32
N VAL A 73 -14.22 8.08 0.96
CA VAL A 73 -13.55 8.47 -0.27
C VAL A 73 -12.43 9.43 0.11
N ASN A 74 -11.21 9.13 -0.35
CA ASN A 74 -10.03 9.92 -0.07
C ASN A 74 -9.35 10.30 -1.37
N PHE A 75 -8.77 11.49 -1.37
CA PHE A 75 -7.97 12.00 -2.48
C PHE A 75 -6.73 12.68 -1.93
N SER A 76 -5.60 12.44 -2.58
CA SER A 76 -4.31 13.00 -2.21
C SER A 76 -3.59 13.46 -3.47
N ASN A 77 -3.11 14.70 -3.43
CA ASN A 77 -2.16 15.20 -4.41
C ASN A 77 -0.75 14.82 -3.98
N TYR A 78 -0.01 14.10 -4.82
CA TYR A 78 1.35 13.66 -4.55
C TYR A 78 2.36 14.61 -5.20
N LEU A 79 3.65 14.30 -5.13
CA LEU A 79 4.70 15.14 -5.72
C LEU A 79 4.58 15.18 -7.26
N GLY A 80 4.72 16.38 -7.82
CA GLY A 80 4.59 16.61 -9.27
C GLY A 80 3.13 16.65 -9.71
N ASP A 81 2.84 16.03 -10.86
CA ASP A 81 1.48 15.90 -11.41
C ASP A 81 0.78 14.59 -10.99
N VAL A 82 1.38 13.85 -10.05
CA VAL A 82 0.86 12.56 -9.58
C VAL A 82 -0.27 12.80 -8.59
N SER A 83 -1.42 12.17 -8.83
CA SER A 83 -2.56 12.19 -7.92
C SER A 83 -3.07 10.77 -7.69
N TYR A 84 -3.53 10.49 -6.47
CA TYR A 84 -4.11 9.20 -6.15
C TYR A 84 -5.32 9.35 -5.23
N GLY A 85 -6.20 8.36 -5.28
CA GLY A 85 -7.41 8.33 -4.49
C GLY A 85 -7.78 6.92 -4.09
N THR A 86 -8.54 6.82 -3.02
CA THR A 86 -9.07 5.56 -2.52
C THR A 86 -10.55 5.71 -2.24
N ALA A 87 -11.30 4.63 -2.41
CA ALA A 87 -12.63 4.54 -1.86
C ALA A 87 -12.78 3.18 -1.18
N ALA A 88 -13.47 3.17 -0.03
CA ALA A 88 -13.70 1.98 0.76
C ALA A 88 -15.15 1.96 1.24
N TYR A 89 -15.75 0.78 1.22
CA TYR A 89 -17.11 0.55 1.68
C TYR A 89 -17.17 -0.77 2.44
N ALA A 90 -18.00 -0.83 3.48
CA ALA A 90 -18.21 -2.08 4.20
C ALA A 90 -19.69 -2.35 4.45
N HIS A 91 -20.05 -3.63 4.40
CA HIS A 91 -21.41 -4.08 4.59
C HIS A 91 -21.43 -5.37 5.42
N THR A 92 -22.36 -5.44 6.36
CA THR A 92 -22.53 -6.56 7.29
C THR A 92 -23.81 -7.25 6.91
N TRP A 93 -23.71 -8.52 6.50
CA TRP A 93 -24.87 -9.25 6.00
C TRP A 93 -25.78 -9.74 7.13
N ASP A 94 -25.19 -10.27 8.21
CA ASP A 94 -25.93 -10.73 9.40
C ASP A 94 -25.00 -10.64 10.63
N ARG A 95 -25.53 -10.66 11.86
CA ARG A 95 -24.68 -10.71 13.07
C ARG A 95 -23.85 -12.01 13.16
N ARG A 96 -24.21 -13.03 12.38
CA ARG A 96 -23.45 -14.29 12.25
C ARG A 96 -22.51 -14.32 11.04
N LEU A 97 -22.82 -13.56 9.99
CA LEU A 97 -22.02 -13.41 8.77
C LEU A 97 -21.26 -12.09 8.88
N GLN A 98 -19.97 -12.17 9.20
CA GLN A 98 -19.14 -11.01 9.53
C GLN A 98 -19.14 -9.95 8.41
N THR A 99 -18.58 -8.77 8.71
CA THR A 99 -18.55 -7.65 7.77
C THR A 99 -17.68 -7.95 6.55
N PHE A 100 -18.24 -7.71 5.36
CA PHE A 100 -17.49 -7.64 4.10
C PHE A 100 -16.98 -6.23 3.89
N HIS A 101 -15.76 -6.14 3.39
CA HIS A 101 -15.13 -4.89 3.03
C HIS A 101 -14.83 -4.89 1.54
N PHE A 102 -14.97 -3.74 0.90
CA PHE A 102 -14.64 -3.53 -0.50
C PHE A 102 -13.87 -2.24 -0.62
N GLY A 103 -12.86 -2.23 -1.48
CA GLY A 103 -12.06 -1.05 -1.66
C GLY A 103 -11.44 -0.94 -3.04
N VAL A 104 -11.27 0.28 -3.48
CA VAL A 104 -10.57 0.64 -4.71
C VAL A 104 -9.48 1.66 -4.40
N THR A 105 -8.31 1.47 -4.99
CA THR A 105 -7.21 2.43 -4.98
C THR A 105 -6.85 2.76 -6.42
N TYR A 106 -6.75 4.04 -6.74
CA TYR A 106 -6.44 4.53 -8.08
C TYR A 106 -5.30 5.53 -8.00
N ILE A 107 -4.37 5.46 -8.95
CA ILE A 107 -3.29 6.43 -9.11
C ILE A 107 -3.24 6.90 -10.57
N ASN A 108 -3.01 8.20 -10.73
CA ASN A 108 -2.72 8.86 -11.98
C ASN A 108 -1.32 9.47 -11.87
N TYR A 109 -0.43 9.07 -12.77
CA TYR A 109 0.96 9.51 -12.77
C TYR A 109 1.19 10.88 -13.42
N GLY A 110 0.12 11.54 -13.88
CA GLY A 110 0.19 12.82 -14.58
C GLY A 110 0.52 12.65 -16.06
N SER A 111 1.03 13.71 -16.67
CA SER A 111 1.45 13.71 -18.08
C SER A 111 2.96 13.80 -18.17
N PHE A 112 3.52 13.03 -19.09
CA PHE A 112 4.94 12.97 -19.39
C PHE A 112 5.18 13.44 -20.81
N ASP A 113 6.20 14.28 -20.99
CA ASP A 113 6.66 14.70 -22.31
C ASP A 113 7.39 13.53 -22.98
N GLY A 114 6.93 13.12 -24.16
CA GLY A 114 7.56 12.07 -24.94
C GLY A 114 8.72 12.61 -25.77
N TYR A 115 9.83 11.88 -25.83
CA TYR A 115 10.98 12.19 -26.71
C TYR A 115 11.39 10.96 -27.52
N ASP A 116 11.79 11.16 -28.78
CA ASP A 116 12.39 10.11 -29.59
C ASP A 116 13.84 9.83 -29.18
N ILE A 117 14.46 8.80 -29.77
CA ILE A 117 15.87 8.44 -29.49
C ILE A 117 16.87 9.53 -29.87
N ASN A 118 16.47 10.49 -30.71
CA ASN A 118 17.27 11.63 -31.15
C ASN A 118 17.01 12.89 -30.30
N GLY A 119 16.14 12.80 -29.28
CA GLY A 119 15.77 13.92 -28.40
C GLY A 119 14.75 14.89 -28.99
N ASN A 120 14.09 14.57 -30.11
CA ASN A 120 13.02 15.40 -30.64
C ASN A 120 11.73 15.19 -29.82
N PRO A 121 10.99 16.27 -29.49
CA PRO A 121 9.70 16.15 -28.84
C PRO A 121 8.71 15.33 -29.67
N THR A 122 7.96 14.47 -29.01
CA THR A 122 6.88 13.67 -29.59
C THR A 122 5.55 14.00 -28.89
N VAL A 123 4.63 13.04 -28.77
CA VAL A 123 3.34 13.24 -28.11
C VAL A 123 3.48 12.98 -26.62
N THR A 124 2.77 13.77 -25.81
CA THR A 124 2.65 13.56 -24.36
C THR A 124 1.91 12.26 -24.05
N PHE A 125 2.36 11.51 -23.06
CA PHE A 125 1.70 10.28 -22.62
C PHE A 125 1.39 10.33 -21.11
N SER A 126 0.44 9.51 -20.67
CA SER A 126 0.09 9.40 -19.24
C SER A 126 0.03 7.94 -18.83
N GLY A 127 0.12 7.69 -17.53
CA GLY A 127 -0.08 6.36 -16.95
C GLY A 127 -1.06 6.42 -15.80
N ASN A 128 -1.89 5.39 -15.67
CA ASN A 128 -2.76 5.19 -14.51
C ASN A 128 -2.81 3.73 -14.12
N GLU A 129 -3.06 3.48 -12.83
CA GLU A 129 -3.24 2.13 -12.28
C GLU A 129 -4.42 2.13 -11.32
N ALA A 130 -5.09 0.98 -11.24
CA ALA A 130 -6.21 0.75 -10.35
C ALA A 130 -6.06 -0.61 -9.67
N ALA A 131 -6.36 -0.68 -8.38
CA ALA A 131 -6.48 -1.92 -7.62
C ALA A 131 -7.87 -2.00 -7.00
N LEU A 132 -8.50 -3.16 -7.15
CA LEU A 132 -9.74 -3.53 -6.47
C LEU A 132 -9.39 -4.56 -5.39
N SER A 133 -10.03 -4.44 -4.24
CA SER A 133 -9.81 -5.30 -3.07
C SER A 133 -11.15 -5.66 -2.44
N ALA A 134 -11.22 -6.87 -1.89
CA ALA A 134 -12.39 -7.35 -1.17
C ALA A 134 -11.91 -8.11 0.07
N GLY A 135 -12.37 -7.65 1.23
CA GLY A 135 -11.88 -8.09 2.52
C GLY A 135 -12.92 -8.81 3.36
N TYR A 136 -12.42 -9.71 4.20
CA TYR A 136 -13.23 -10.38 5.20
C TYR A 136 -12.41 -10.59 6.48
N ASN A 137 -13.09 -10.49 7.63
CA ASN A 137 -12.53 -10.76 8.95
C ASN A 137 -13.20 -11.98 9.59
N TYR A 138 -12.39 -12.82 10.22
CA TYR A 138 -12.79 -13.86 11.15
C TYR A 138 -12.21 -13.62 12.55
N ASN A 139 -13.08 -13.40 13.54
CA ASN A 139 -12.73 -13.45 14.96
C ASN A 139 -12.64 -14.91 15.44
N ILE A 140 -11.54 -15.27 16.08
CA ILE A 140 -11.34 -16.60 16.67
C ILE A 140 -12.18 -16.71 17.95
N PRO A 141 -13.13 -17.66 18.03
CA PRO A 141 -14.03 -17.80 19.18
C PRO A 141 -13.29 -17.87 20.52
N PHE A 142 -13.84 -17.18 21.52
CA PHE A 142 -13.30 -17.11 22.89
C PHE A 142 -11.91 -16.47 23.01
N THR A 143 -11.51 -15.65 22.03
CA THR A 143 -10.25 -14.91 22.05
C THR A 143 -10.41 -13.49 21.51
N ASP A 144 -9.43 -12.64 21.77
CA ASP A 144 -9.32 -11.29 21.20
C ASP A 144 -8.53 -11.26 19.88
N PHE A 145 -8.34 -12.42 19.24
CA PHE A 145 -7.59 -12.53 17.98
C PHE A 145 -8.52 -12.47 16.76
N TYR A 146 -8.17 -11.59 15.83
CA TYR A 146 -8.85 -11.41 14.54
C TYR A 146 -7.91 -11.79 13.41
N VAL A 147 -8.44 -12.51 12.43
CA VAL A 147 -7.73 -12.90 11.20
C VAL A 147 -8.48 -12.30 10.03
N GLY A 148 -7.78 -11.53 9.19
CA GLY A 148 -8.38 -10.93 8.00
C GLY A 148 -7.64 -11.33 6.72
N ALA A 149 -8.35 -11.29 5.60
CA ALA A 149 -7.80 -11.43 4.25
C ALA A 149 -8.39 -10.34 3.33
N ASN A 150 -7.62 -9.92 2.31
CA ASN A 150 -7.97 -8.97 1.24
C ASN A 150 -7.45 -9.47 -0.11
#